data_AF-A0A7X7P7Y3-F1
#
_entry.id   AF-A0A7X7P7Y3-F1
#
_cell.length_a   1.000
_cell.length_b   1.000
_cell.length_c   1.000
_cell.angle_alpha   90.00
_cell.angle_beta   90.00
_cell.angle_gamma   90.00
#
_symmetry.space_group_name_H-M   'P 1'
#
loop_
_entity.id
_entity.type
_entity.pdbx_description
1 polymer ?
#
loop_
_entity_poly.entity_id
_entity_poly.type
_entity_poly.pdbx_seq_one_letter_code
_entity_poly.pdbx_strand_id
1 'polypeptide(L)'
;FYKLILKTPEQAALYGINETKRLEYIEDVVANMIYNLGDMSNYGSTSIVLPTGSIGWKNTTVSYDPIWFSMNTDQDWIYNRYQAGNIFEVLAYADVAKDLNNLSLPTMGTPDWKADAMYQLGINQLNYMLGVNPWDVSFILGVGDKNDAHPHHRAANPEGKNFPGAGYKYRPPTGALFGGVKPGATNSWVPSNKSWEDYHLSETCIDATATFISASMLAAQEIDYTRAPKINVEILHVSMDSAIVKLKLDVRSTGALFYGTSESVLNTTATPDNNVAAIEHEIILRGLKNGTTYYFFAGAFNALNENNMTSKYLVDSTQTPFSFTTLNTVESAIIENVTVCNLSADSAEIMWYTPNGEYESKIYWDTIPHSEASEFAWNSGTKNADISGIPTKFHYVKIGGLKEKTTYYYMVESNGEFQSVDDKGNLLKFTTPVAWYDFSVRTYQYEFGGLDFLDLNIYNNESYAFDSLTLRLYVTAKPEEIEKCAFLVDLDICQAYDEGGFNKPCETDREIRDLLRNAKAVKLEDTYNAATGTYSWYFPVPLGSTTIKASSRLRMDLGFS
;
A
#
# COMPACT_ATOMS: atom_id res chain seq x y z
N PHE A 1 -32.89 7.69 -17.11
CA PHE A 1 -34.27 8.09 -17.42
C PHE A 1 -35.29 7.40 -16.51
N TYR A 2 -35.41 6.06 -16.54
CA TYR A 2 -36.37 5.30 -15.70
C TYR A 2 -36.29 5.63 -14.21
N LYS A 3 -35.15 5.35 -13.56
CA LYS A 3 -34.97 5.51 -12.09
C LYS A 3 -35.12 6.96 -11.60
N LEU A 4 -34.93 7.96 -12.47
CA LEU A 4 -34.97 9.39 -12.14
C LEU A 4 -36.34 10.04 -12.38
N ILE A 5 -37.07 9.59 -13.39
CA ILE A 5 -38.30 10.27 -13.87
C ILE A 5 -39.51 9.33 -13.82
N LEU A 6 -39.39 8.09 -14.28
CA LEU A 6 -40.54 7.23 -14.52
C LEU A 6 -40.89 6.30 -13.35
N LYS A 7 -39.97 6.12 -12.39
CA LYS A 7 -40.07 5.12 -11.30
C LYS A 7 -41.41 5.18 -10.57
N THR A 8 -41.90 6.37 -10.21
CA THR A 8 -43.20 6.54 -9.55
C THR A 8 -44.10 7.50 -10.33
N PRO A 9 -45.44 7.36 -10.22
CA PRO A 9 -46.38 8.28 -10.86
C PRO A 9 -46.15 9.73 -10.42
N GLU A 10 -45.85 9.93 -9.14
CA GLU A 10 -45.66 11.26 -8.53
C GLU A 10 -44.44 11.95 -9.13
N GLN A 11 -43.33 11.21 -9.26
CA GLN A 11 -42.11 11.73 -9.85
C GLN A 11 -42.31 12.08 -11.32
N ALA A 12 -43.00 11.24 -12.10
CA ALA A 12 -43.28 11.48 -13.51
C ALA A 12 -44.19 12.71 -13.71
N ALA A 13 -45.16 12.90 -12.82
CA ALA A 13 -46.08 14.05 -12.85
C ALA A 13 -45.36 15.39 -12.67
N LEU A 14 -44.23 15.43 -11.92
CA LEU A 14 -43.39 16.64 -11.80
C LEU A 14 -42.83 17.11 -13.15
N TYR A 15 -42.72 16.20 -14.12
CA TYR A 15 -42.25 16.48 -15.48
C TYR A 15 -43.41 16.55 -16.50
N GLY A 16 -44.66 16.62 -16.04
CA GLY A 16 -45.84 16.69 -16.91
C GLY A 16 -46.17 15.39 -17.63
N ILE A 17 -45.66 14.25 -17.17
CA ILE A 17 -45.91 12.93 -17.76
C ILE A 17 -47.06 12.28 -16.99
N ASN A 18 -48.20 12.05 -17.66
CA ASN A 18 -49.34 11.33 -17.06
C ASN A 18 -49.09 9.81 -17.02
N GLU A 19 -49.93 9.07 -16.27
CA GLU A 19 -49.73 7.64 -16.05
C GLU A 19 -49.71 6.82 -17.34
N THR A 20 -50.64 7.08 -18.28
CA THR A 20 -50.66 6.38 -19.57
C THR A 20 -49.35 6.56 -20.32
N LYS A 21 -48.86 7.81 -20.43
CA LYS A 21 -47.60 8.11 -21.10
C LYS A 21 -46.39 7.57 -20.34
N ARG A 22 -46.45 7.54 -19.01
CA ARG A 22 -45.42 6.94 -18.15
C ARG A 22 -45.25 5.46 -18.48
N LEU A 23 -46.34 4.70 -18.54
CA LEU A 23 -46.30 3.27 -18.86
C LEU A 23 -45.79 2.99 -20.27
N GLU A 24 -46.18 3.80 -21.26
CA GLU A 24 -45.61 3.73 -22.62
C GLU A 24 -44.09 3.96 -22.62
N TYR A 25 -43.61 4.99 -21.93
CA TYR A 25 -42.17 5.25 -21.85
C TYR A 25 -41.40 4.19 -21.06
N ILE A 26 -42.00 3.59 -20.03
CA ILE A 26 -41.39 2.46 -19.32
C ILE A 26 -41.22 1.27 -20.27
N GLU A 27 -42.25 0.98 -21.08
CA GLU A 27 -42.20 -0.07 -22.10
C GLU A 27 -41.11 0.17 -23.15
N ASP A 28 -41.00 1.40 -23.67
CA ASP A 28 -39.94 1.77 -24.61
C ASP A 28 -38.53 1.58 -24.00
N VAL A 29 -38.36 1.98 -22.74
CA VAL A 29 -37.08 1.84 -22.03
C VAL A 29 -36.71 0.37 -21.88
N VAL A 30 -37.58 -0.45 -21.30
CA VAL A 30 -37.25 -1.86 -21.05
C VAL A 30 -37.09 -2.64 -22.35
N ALA A 31 -37.89 -2.34 -23.38
CA ALA A 31 -37.72 -2.95 -24.70
C ALA A 31 -36.36 -2.59 -25.31
N ASN A 32 -35.91 -1.34 -25.21
CA ASN A 32 -34.60 -0.94 -25.71
C ASN A 32 -33.46 -1.67 -24.98
N MET A 33 -33.55 -1.79 -23.65
CA MET A 33 -32.56 -2.53 -22.85
C MET A 33 -32.51 -4.01 -23.27
N ILE A 34 -33.67 -4.64 -23.48
CA ILE A 34 -33.76 -6.03 -23.97
C ILE A 34 -33.09 -6.17 -25.34
N TYR A 35 -33.35 -5.24 -26.26
CA TYR A 35 -32.78 -5.30 -27.61
C TYR A 35 -31.26 -5.08 -27.60
N ASN A 36 -30.74 -4.18 -26.78
CA ASN A 36 -29.29 -3.96 -26.66
C ASN A 36 -28.60 -5.22 -26.13
N LEU A 37 -29.16 -5.86 -25.10
CA LEU A 37 -28.65 -7.12 -24.56
C LEU A 37 -28.75 -8.27 -25.59
N GLY A 38 -29.84 -8.31 -26.37
CA GLY A 38 -30.03 -9.29 -27.44
C GLY A 38 -29.09 -9.09 -28.63
N ASP A 39 -28.75 -7.85 -28.99
CA ASP A 39 -27.78 -7.55 -30.05
C ASP A 39 -26.35 -8.00 -29.64
N MET A 40 -26.06 -8.08 -28.34
CA MET A 40 -24.79 -8.60 -27.78
C MET A 40 -24.76 -10.12 -27.56
N SER A 41 -25.70 -10.86 -28.16
CA SER A 41 -25.94 -12.28 -27.87
C SER A 41 -25.41 -13.26 -28.93
N ASN A 42 -24.14 -13.11 -29.29
CA ASN A 42 -23.48 -13.93 -30.32
C ASN A 42 -22.36 -14.83 -29.77
N TYR A 43 -22.36 -15.12 -28.47
CA TYR A 43 -21.29 -15.86 -27.80
C TYR A 43 -21.82 -16.77 -26.69
N GLY A 44 -21.17 -17.92 -26.49
CA GLY A 44 -21.52 -18.89 -25.46
C GLY A 44 -22.60 -19.90 -25.85
N SER A 45 -22.82 -20.89 -24.99
CA SER A 45 -23.77 -22.01 -25.21
C SER A 45 -24.97 -22.00 -24.26
N THR A 46 -25.00 -21.07 -23.31
CA THR A 46 -26.11 -20.90 -22.36
C THR A 46 -26.78 -19.56 -22.62
N SER A 47 -28.08 -19.49 -22.37
CA SER A 47 -28.84 -18.27 -22.67
C SER A 47 -30.02 -18.02 -21.72
N ILE A 48 -30.37 -16.75 -21.56
CA ILE A 48 -31.61 -16.29 -20.92
C ILE A 48 -32.49 -15.64 -22.00
N VAL A 49 -33.73 -16.09 -22.15
CA VAL A 49 -34.68 -15.47 -23.09
C VAL A 49 -35.49 -14.41 -22.36
N LEU A 50 -35.33 -13.16 -22.78
CA LEU A 50 -36.07 -12.01 -22.27
C LEU A 50 -37.40 -11.83 -23.03
N PRO A 51 -38.39 -11.15 -22.43
CA PRO A 51 -39.69 -10.92 -23.07
C PRO A 51 -39.58 -10.24 -24.44
N THR A 52 -40.44 -10.64 -25.37
CA THR A 52 -40.50 -10.02 -26.69
C THR A 52 -41.16 -8.65 -26.59
N GLY A 53 -40.44 -7.60 -26.98
CA GLY A 53 -41.02 -6.26 -27.10
C GLY A 53 -41.84 -6.08 -28.39
N SER A 54 -42.20 -4.83 -28.68
CA SER A 54 -43.03 -4.47 -29.85
C SER A 54 -42.37 -4.69 -31.22
N ILE A 55 -41.06 -4.98 -31.27
CA ILE A 55 -40.28 -5.14 -32.50
C ILE A 55 -39.90 -6.61 -32.69
N GLY A 56 -40.73 -7.36 -33.42
CA GLY A 56 -40.60 -8.83 -33.53
C GLY A 56 -39.36 -9.38 -34.26
N TRP A 57 -38.60 -8.55 -34.97
CA TRP A 57 -37.35 -8.99 -35.63
C TRP A 57 -36.10 -8.79 -34.76
N LYS A 58 -36.23 -8.12 -33.61
CA LYS A 58 -35.12 -7.93 -32.68
C LYS A 58 -34.89 -9.19 -31.85
N ASN A 59 -33.62 -9.51 -31.63
CA ASN A 59 -33.23 -10.61 -30.74
C ASN A 59 -33.52 -10.20 -29.29
N THR A 60 -34.08 -11.12 -28.51
CA THR A 60 -34.31 -10.94 -27.06
C THR A 60 -33.65 -12.02 -26.21
N THR A 61 -32.83 -12.86 -26.84
CA THR A 61 -32.05 -13.89 -26.14
C THR A 61 -30.71 -13.29 -25.71
N VAL A 62 -30.27 -13.51 -24.48
CA VAL A 62 -28.96 -13.13 -23.97
C VAL A 62 -28.10 -14.39 -23.80
N SER A 63 -27.08 -14.54 -24.64
CA SER A 63 -26.17 -15.70 -24.67
C SER A 63 -24.87 -15.39 -23.95
N TYR A 64 -24.34 -16.36 -23.20
CA TYR A 64 -23.11 -16.22 -22.43
C TYR A 64 -22.36 -17.55 -22.24
N ASP A 65 -21.07 -17.46 -21.92
CA ASP A 65 -20.25 -18.62 -21.59
C ASP A 65 -20.66 -19.25 -20.25
N PRO A 66 -20.93 -20.56 -20.17
CA PRO A 66 -21.42 -21.19 -18.93
C PRO A 66 -20.40 -21.25 -17.79
N ILE A 67 -19.11 -21.07 -18.07
CA ILE A 67 -18.05 -21.25 -17.08
C ILE A 67 -17.65 -19.89 -16.50
N TRP A 68 -17.42 -18.91 -17.35
CA TRP A 68 -16.89 -17.59 -17.02
C TRP A 68 -17.90 -16.46 -17.21
N PHE A 69 -19.11 -16.79 -17.66
CA PHE A 69 -20.25 -15.87 -17.76
C PHE A 69 -20.03 -14.68 -18.72
N SER A 70 -18.97 -14.72 -19.52
CA SER A 70 -18.67 -13.67 -20.48
C SER A 70 -19.67 -13.62 -21.63
N MET A 71 -19.96 -12.41 -22.07
CA MET A 71 -20.83 -12.12 -23.21
C MET A 71 -19.99 -11.71 -24.42
N ASN A 72 -20.63 -11.62 -25.59
CA ASN A 72 -19.96 -11.20 -26.81
C ASN A 72 -19.32 -9.81 -26.63
N THR A 73 -18.17 -9.61 -27.29
CA THR A 73 -17.54 -8.31 -27.52
C THR A 73 -16.89 -8.37 -28.89
N ASP A 74 -16.92 -7.27 -29.63
CA ASP A 74 -16.27 -7.13 -30.93
C ASP A 74 -14.79 -6.68 -30.82
N GLN A 75 -14.30 -6.48 -29.60
CA GLN A 75 -12.99 -5.92 -29.30
C GLN A 75 -12.20 -6.81 -28.35
N ASP A 76 -11.00 -7.19 -28.78
CA ASP A 76 -10.03 -7.95 -27.97
C ASP A 76 -9.04 -7.04 -27.23
N TRP A 77 -8.80 -5.82 -27.73
CA TRP A 77 -8.04 -4.79 -27.01
C TRP A 77 -8.79 -4.45 -25.73
N ILE A 78 -8.14 -4.47 -24.56
CA ILE A 78 -8.76 -4.18 -23.24
C ILE A 78 -10.08 -4.92 -22.97
N TYR A 79 -10.11 -6.22 -23.26
CA TYR A 79 -11.29 -7.10 -23.15
C TYR A 79 -12.22 -6.83 -21.95
N ASN A 80 -11.66 -6.70 -20.75
CA ASN A 80 -12.41 -6.50 -19.50
C ASN A 80 -13.19 -5.18 -19.46
N ARG A 81 -12.76 -4.15 -20.20
CA ARG A 81 -13.53 -2.91 -20.36
C ARG A 81 -14.91 -3.18 -20.94
N TYR A 82 -14.97 -3.98 -22.01
CA TYR A 82 -16.21 -4.28 -22.71
C TYR A 82 -17.08 -5.21 -21.90
N GLN A 83 -16.46 -6.18 -21.21
CA GLN A 83 -17.19 -7.02 -20.26
C GLN A 83 -17.76 -6.20 -19.10
N ALA A 84 -17.04 -5.19 -18.57
CA ALA A 84 -17.60 -4.27 -17.57
C ALA A 84 -18.84 -3.51 -18.08
N GLY A 85 -18.85 -3.14 -19.37
CA GLY A 85 -20.03 -2.59 -20.05
C GLY A 85 -21.20 -3.58 -20.09
N ASN A 86 -20.94 -4.83 -20.49
CA ASN A 86 -21.95 -5.89 -20.50
C ASN A 86 -22.53 -6.11 -19.09
N ILE A 87 -21.70 -6.13 -18.06
CA ILE A 87 -22.13 -6.28 -16.66
C ILE A 87 -23.05 -5.13 -16.27
N PHE A 88 -22.69 -3.89 -16.59
CA PHE A 88 -23.52 -2.74 -16.31
C PHE A 88 -24.91 -2.87 -16.96
N GLU A 89 -24.98 -3.22 -18.25
CA GLU A 89 -26.26 -3.39 -18.96
C GLU A 89 -27.11 -4.52 -18.36
N VAL A 90 -26.49 -5.65 -18.01
CA VAL A 90 -27.15 -6.79 -17.36
C VAL A 90 -27.74 -6.41 -16.00
N LEU A 91 -26.95 -5.75 -15.15
CA LEU A 91 -27.38 -5.33 -13.81
C LEU A 91 -28.39 -4.19 -13.88
N ALA A 92 -28.22 -3.25 -14.81
CA ALA A 92 -29.16 -2.16 -15.00
C ALA A 92 -30.53 -2.70 -15.46
N TYR A 93 -30.53 -3.67 -16.39
CA TYR A 93 -31.76 -4.36 -16.78
C TYR A 93 -32.39 -5.06 -15.59
N ALA A 94 -31.62 -5.84 -14.82
CA ALA A 94 -32.14 -6.56 -13.66
C ALA A 94 -32.77 -5.63 -12.63
N ASP A 95 -32.13 -4.48 -12.34
CA ASP A 95 -32.62 -3.47 -11.41
C ASP A 95 -33.91 -2.79 -11.92
N VAL A 96 -34.02 -2.49 -13.21
CA VAL A 96 -35.27 -1.95 -13.80
C VAL A 96 -36.36 -3.03 -13.81
N ALA A 97 -36.07 -4.22 -14.32
CA ALA A 97 -36.99 -5.35 -14.44
C ALA A 97 -37.61 -5.74 -13.09
N LYS A 98 -36.83 -5.68 -12.01
CA LYS A 98 -37.32 -5.95 -10.65
C LYS A 98 -38.46 -5.00 -10.24
N ASP A 99 -38.38 -3.73 -10.61
CA ASP A 99 -39.42 -2.74 -10.32
C ASP A 99 -40.69 -2.98 -11.17
N LEU A 100 -40.60 -3.72 -12.28
CA LEU A 100 -41.71 -3.97 -13.21
C LEU A 100 -42.57 -5.19 -12.87
N ASN A 101 -42.16 -6.04 -11.92
CA ASN A 101 -42.85 -7.30 -11.60
C ASN A 101 -44.35 -7.13 -11.27
N ASN A 102 -44.76 -5.96 -10.78
CA ASN A 102 -46.16 -5.66 -10.42
C ASN A 102 -46.82 -4.64 -11.36
N LEU A 103 -46.22 -4.37 -12.53
CA LEU A 103 -46.68 -3.35 -13.46
C LEU A 103 -47.08 -3.98 -14.80
N SER A 104 -48.32 -3.75 -15.23
CA SER A 104 -48.79 -4.16 -16.56
C SER A 104 -48.45 -3.10 -17.58
N LEU A 105 -47.55 -3.42 -18.51
CA LEU A 105 -47.19 -2.52 -19.61
C LEU A 105 -48.21 -2.61 -20.78
N PRO A 106 -48.36 -1.54 -21.59
CA PRO A 106 -49.45 -1.44 -22.57
C PRO A 106 -49.48 -2.56 -23.62
N THR A 107 -48.33 -2.97 -24.13
CA THR A 107 -48.20 -4.02 -25.17
C THR A 107 -47.61 -5.30 -24.59
N MET A 108 -46.57 -5.17 -23.76
CA MET A 108 -45.83 -6.32 -23.22
C MET A 108 -46.56 -7.01 -22.06
N GLY A 109 -47.52 -6.34 -21.41
CA GLY A 109 -48.27 -6.87 -20.28
C GLY A 109 -47.39 -7.06 -19.04
N THR A 110 -47.54 -8.19 -18.36
CA THR A 110 -46.78 -8.60 -17.16
C THR A 110 -46.00 -9.91 -17.43
N PRO A 111 -45.01 -9.90 -18.34
CA PRO A 111 -44.24 -11.10 -18.63
C PRO A 111 -43.32 -11.45 -17.45
N ASP A 112 -42.77 -12.66 -17.45
CA ASP A 112 -41.65 -12.99 -16.57
C ASP A 112 -40.40 -12.21 -17.04
N TRP A 113 -40.07 -11.14 -16.33
CA TRP A 113 -38.97 -10.25 -16.67
C TRP A 113 -37.59 -10.86 -16.46
N LYS A 114 -37.46 -12.06 -15.87
CA LYS A 114 -36.17 -12.72 -15.60
C LYS A 114 -35.20 -11.88 -14.76
N ALA A 115 -35.72 -10.97 -13.93
CA ALA A 115 -34.91 -10.03 -13.14
C ALA A 115 -33.87 -10.75 -12.27
N ASP A 116 -34.26 -11.79 -11.52
CA ASP A 116 -33.36 -12.54 -10.65
C ASP A 116 -32.29 -13.32 -11.42
N ALA A 117 -32.66 -13.91 -12.56
CA ALA A 117 -31.72 -14.64 -13.42
C ALA A 117 -30.67 -13.70 -14.02
N MET A 118 -31.09 -12.51 -14.46
CA MET A 118 -30.19 -11.48 -14.99
C MET A 118 -29.32 -10.88 -13.88
N TYR A 119 -29.86 -10.64 -12.68
CA TYR A 119 -29.07 -10.20 -11.54
C TYR A 119 -27.98 -11.23 -11.20
N GLN A 120 -28.33 -12.50 -11.13
CA GLN A 120 -27.37 -13.57 -10.85
C GLN A 120 -26.30 -13.68 -11.94
N LEU A 121 -26.65 -13.49 -13.22
CA LEU A 121 -25.68 -13.42 -14.31
C LEU A 121 -24.69 -12.27 -14.08
N GLY A 122 -25.18 -11.06 -13.78
CA GLY A 122 -24.33 -9.90 -13.50
C GLY A 122 -23.42 -10.09 -12.29
N ILE A 123 -23.90 -10.72 -11.21
CA ILE A 123 -23.08 -11.09 -10.05
C ILE A 123 -21.99 -12.09 -10.43
N ASN A 124 -22.31 -13.12 -11.22
CA ASN A 124 -21.32 -14.09 -11.66
C ASN A 124 -20.23 -13.44 -12.54
N GLN A 125 -20.61 -12.49 -13.39
CA GLN A 125 -19.67 -11.72 -14.21
C GLN A 125 -18.80 -10.76 -13.37
N LEU A 126 -19.35 -10.12 -12.33
CA LEU A 126 -18.56 -9.34 -11.38
C LEU A 126 -17.59 -10.23 -10.59
N ASN A 127 -18.04 -11.38 -10.12
CA ASN A 127 -17.18 -12.35 -9.44
C ASN A 127 -16.01 -12.77 -10.33
N TYR A 128 -16.23 -12.98 -11.62
CA TYR A 128 -15.17 -13.21 -12.60
C TYR A 128 -14.13 -12.07 -12.60
N MET A 129 -14.57 -10.81 -12.63
CA MET A 129 -13.68 -9.64 -12.54
C MET A 129 -12.94 -9.54 -11.21
N LEU A 130 -13.52 -10.06 -10.12
CA LEU A 130 -12.99 -9.91 -8.76
C LEU A 130 -12.13 -11.09 -8.29
N GLY A 131 -11.94 -12.12 -9.11
CA GLY A 131 -11.02 -13.24 -8.82
C GLY A 131 -11.58 -14.62 -9.08
N VAL A 132 -12.89 -14.78 -9.31
CA VAL A 132 -13.51 -16.08 -9.64
C VAL A 132 -13.34 -16.38 -11.13
N ASN A 133 -12.09 -16.52 -11.55
CA ASN A 133 -11.68 -16.72 -12.94
C ASN A 133 -10.58 -17.80 -13.03
N PRO A 134 -10.17 -18.25 -14.23
CA PRO A 134 -9.22 -19.36 -14.39
C PRO A 134 -7.86 -19.12 -13.72
N TRP A 135 -7.52 -17.87 -13.42
CA TRP A 135 -6.23 -17.48 -12.89
C TRP A 135 -6.25 -17.20 -11.39
N ASP A 136 -7.43 -17.16 -10.77
CA ASP A 136 -7.59 -16.78 -9.36
C ASP A 136 -6.98 -15.40 -9.05
N VAL A 137 -7.24 -14.42 -9.94
CA VAL A 137 -6.67 -13.06 -9.84
C VAL A 137 -7.76 -11.99 -9.98
N SER A 138 -7.73 -10.98 -9.12
CA SER A 138 -8.56 -9.79 -9.27
C SER A 138 -8.12 -8.99 -10.49
N PHE A 139 -9.10 -8.56 -11.29
CA PHE A 139 -8.91 -7.66 -12.42
C PHE A 139 -8.85 -6.18 -12.05
N ILE A 140 -8.93 -5.89 -10.75
CA ILE A 140 -8.80 -4.58 -10.17
C ILE A 140 -7.46 -4.47 -9.46
N LEU A 141 -6.60 -3.59 -9.97
CA LEU A 141 -5.25 -3.42 -9.45
C LEU A 141 -5.30 -2.95 -8.00
N GLY A 142 -4.46 -3.54 -7.14
CA GLY A 142 -4.40 -3.22 -5.71
C GLY A 142 -5.62 -3.63 -4.88
N VAL A 143 -6.58 -4.37 -5.44
CA VAL A 143 -7.79 -4.86 -4.76
C VAL A 143 -7.85 -6.39 -4.86
N GLY A 144 -8.18 -7.07 -3.76
CA GLY A 144 -8.20 -8.54 -3.67
C GLY A 144 -6.84 -9.15 -3.31
N ASP A 145 -6.81 -10.48 -3.17
CA ASP A 145 -5.64 -11.21 -2.64
C ASP A 145 -4.52 -11.39 -3.68
N LYS A 146 -4.86 -11.36 -4.98
CA LYS A 146 -3.93 -11.52 -6.11
C LYS A 146 -4.32 -10.56 -7.24
N ASN A 147 -3.35 -9.84 -7.81
CA ASN A 147 -3.54 -8.96 -8.96
C ASN A 147 -2.26 -8.92 -9.81
N ASP A 148 -2.36 -8.37 -11.03
CA ASP A 148 -1.16 -8.02 -11.79
C ASP A 148 -0.43 -6.85 -11.09
N ALA A 149 0.90 -6.95 -10.99
CA ALA A 149 1.76 -5.94 -10.41
C ALA A 149 2.40 -5.02 -11.46
N HIS A 150 2.08 -5.19 -12.75
CA HIS A 150 2.77 -4.50 -13.84
C HIS A 150 1.82 -3.96 -14.93
N PRO A 151 0.93 -3.01 -14.59
CA PRO A 151 0.10 -2.35 -15.60
C PRO A 151 0.94 -1.57 -16.63
N HIS A 152 0.38 -1.37 -17.82
CA HIS A 152 0.87 -0.42 -18.83
C HIS A 152 0.58 1.03 -18.39
N HIS A 153 1.11 1.43 -17.23
CA HIS A 153 0.84 2.74 -16.64
C HIS A 153 2.15 3.39 -16.19
N ARG A 154 2.63 4.39 -16.95
CA ARG A 154 3.97 4.99 -16.79
C ARG A 154 4.26 5.49 -15.38
N ALA A 155 3.32 6.17 -14.72
CA ALA A 155 3.56 6.66 -13.35
C ALA A 155 3.54 5.55 -12.29
N ALA A 156 2.88 4.42 -12.58
CA ALA A 156 2.85 3.26 -11.67
C ALA A 156 4.01 2.31 -11.93
N ASN A 157 4.44 2.21 -13.18
CA ASN A 157 5.51 1.38 -13.68
C ASN A 157 6.49 2.18 -14.58
N PRO A 158 7.27 3.12 -14.01
CA PRO A 158 8.16 4.04 -14.72
C PRO A 158 9.09 3.44 -15.78
N GLU A 159 9.46 2.16 -15.70
CA GLU A 159 10.32 1.53 -16.72
C GLU A 159 9.89 0.13 -17.15
N GLY A 160 8.77 -0.38 -16.63
CA GLY A 160 8.33 -1.73 -16.97
C GLY A 160 9.22 -2.88 -16.49
N LYS A 161 10.35 -2.61 -15.84
CA LYS A 161 11.34 -3.63 -15.51
C LYS A 161 11.46 -3.76 -14.00
N ASN A 162 10.95 -4.88 -13.48
CA ASN A 162 11.20 -5.29 -12.11
C ASN A 162 12.52 -6.06 -12.05
N PHE A 163 13.63 -5.33 -11.99
CA PHE A 163 14.94 -5.89 -11.65
C PHE A 163 15.34 -5.44 -10.23
N PRO A 164 16.07 -6.26 -9.46
CA PRO A 164 16.67 -5.79 -8.21
C PRO A 164 17.49 -4.51 -8.46
N GLY A 165 17.23 -3.46 -7.69
CA GLY A 165 17.89 -2.15 -7.82
C GLY A 165 17.23 -1.15 -8.79
N ALA A 166 15.96 -1.32 -9.17
CA ALA A 166 15.17 -0.23 -9.76
C ALA A 166 14.74 0.75 -8.65
N GLY A 167 15.23 1.98 -8.66
CA GLY A 167 14.95 2.99 -7.63
C GLY A 167 13.53 3.55 -7.57
N TYR A 168 12.63 3.10 -8.45
CA TYR A 168 11.25 3.53 -8.38
C TYR A 168 10.43 2.56 -7.52
N LYS A 169 9.76 3.11 -6.50
CA LYS A 169 8.78 2.35 -5.73
C LYS A 169 7.56 2.13 -6.63
N TYR A 170 7.28 0.87 -7.00
CA TYR A 170 6.00 0.51 -7.63
C TYR A 170 4.84 1.11 -6.82
N ARG A 171 4.03 1.93 -7.48
CA ARG A 171 2.80 2.48 -6.89
C ARG A 171 1.65 1.93 -7.71
N PRO A 172 0.99 0.84 -7.24
CA PRO A 172 -0.15 0.30 -7.97
C PRO A 172 -1.18 1.41 -8.18
N PRO A 173 -1.77 1.54 -9.38
CA PRO A 173 -2.91 2.41 -9.59
C PRO A 173 -4.14 1.73 -8.96
N THR A 174 -4.20 1.73 -7.63
CA THR A 174 -5.20 0.99 -6.87
C THR A 174 -6.61 1.38 -7.31
N GLY A 175 -7.41 0.39 -7.67
CA GLY A 175 -8.77 0.56 -8.18
C GLY A 175 -8.88 0.59 -9.71
N ALA A 176 -7.78 0.63 -10.46
CA ALA A 176 -7.84 0.61 -11.91
C ALA A 176 -8.21 -0.79 -12.44
N LEU A 177 -9.17 -0.84 -13.37
CA LEU A 177 -9.51 -2.05 -14.13
C LEU A 177 -8.44 -2.27 -15.19
N PHE A 178 -7.79 -3.44 -15.20
CA PHE A 178 -6.85 -3.81 -16.26
C PHE A 178 -7.53 -4.62 -17.38
N GLY A 179 -7.03 -4.45 -18.61
CA GLY A 179 -7.63 -5.00 -19.83
C GLY A 179 -7.86 -6.51 -19.83
N GLY A 180 -6.88 -7.27 -19.35
CA GLY A 180 -6.92 -8.71 -19.14
C GLY A 180 -7.13 -9.53 -20.41
N VAL A 181 -7.15 -10.85 -20.23
CA VAL A 181 -7.31 -11.79 -21.35
C VAL A 181 -8.74 -12.30 -21.42
N LYS A 182 -9.15 -12.65 -22.64
CA LYS A 182 -10.37 -13.43 -22.88
C LYS A 182 -10.16 -14.86 -22.37
N PRO A 183 -11.09 -15.42 -21.58
CA PRO A 183 -10.99 -16.80 -21.13
C PRO A 183 -11.28 -17.76 -22.30
N GLY A 184 -10.55 -18.87 -22.37
CA GLY A 184 -10.64 -19.84 -23.47
C GLY A 184 -10.00 -21.20 -23.16
N ALA A 185 -9.90 -22.08 -24.16
CA ALA A 185 -9.34 -23.43 -23.99
C ALA A 185 -7.84 -23.40 -23.62
N THR A 186 -7.13 -22.34 -24.00
CA THR A 186 -5.75 -22.05 -23.61
C THR A 186 -5.73 -20.77 -22.77
N ASN A 187 -5.97 -20.89 -21.47
CA ASN A 187 -5.96 -19.78 -20.50
C ASN A 187 -4.54 -19.31 -20.15
N SER A 188 -3.72 -19.01 -21.15
CA SER A 188 -2.35 -18.57 -20.95
C SER A 188 -2.29 -17.05 -20.74
N TRP A 189 -1.78 -16.64 -19.58
CA TRP A 189 -1.45 -15.25 -19.24
C TRP A 189 -0.02 -14.88 -19.66
N VAL A 190 0.42 -15.43 -20.81
CA VAL A 190 1.76 -15.18 -21.32
C VAL A 190 1.70 -13.94 -22.19
N PRO A 191 2.20 -12.78 -21.72
CA PRO A 191 2.32 -11.61 -22.59
C PRO A 191 3.27 -11.96 -23.74
N SER A 192 3.10 -11.29 -24.88
CA SER A 192 3.98 -11.47 -26.05
C SER A 192 5.48 -11.22 -25.75
N ASN A 193 5.77 -10.45 -24.70
CA ASN A 193 7.11 -10.27 -24.15
C ASN A 193 7.10 -10.12 -22.61
N LYS A 194 6.63 -8.97 -22.11
CA LYS A 194 6.50 -8.63 -20.67
C LYS A 194 5.11 -8.07 -20.39
N SER A 195 4.55 -8.29 -19.18
CA SER A 195 3.15 -7.92 -18.88
C SER A 195 2.84 -6.47 -19.27
N TRP A 196 3.66 -5.52 -18.82
CA TRP A 196 3.51 -4.10 -19.10
C TRP A 196 3.78 -3.67 -20.56
N GLU A 197 4.49 -4.45 -21.38
CA GLU A 197 4.69 -4.11 -22.81
C GLU A 197 3.46 -4.48 -23.63
N ASP A 198 2.65 -5.39 -23.10
CA ASP A 198 1.40 -5.82 -23.71
C ASP A 198 0.26 -4.84 -23.38
N TYR A 199 0.26 -3.70 -24.08
CA TYR A 199 -0.76 -2.66 -23.98
C TYR A 199 -2.16 -3.11 -24.46
N HIS A 200 -2.34 -4.38 -24.84
CA HIS A 200 -3.67 -4.95 -25.04
C HIS A 200 -4.22 -5.58 -23.75
N LEU A 201 -3.34 -6.21 -22.97
CA LEU A 201 -3.70 -6.96 -21.75
C LEU A 201 -3.51 -6.13 -20.47
N SER A 202 -2.39 -5.43 -20.33
CA SER A 202 -2.03 -4.70 -19.09
C SER A 202 -2.45 -3.23 -19.10
N GLU A 203 -3.11 -2.78 -20.17
CA GLU A 203 -3.62 -1.42 -20.30
C GLU A 203 -4.70 -1.12 -19.25
N THR A 204 -4.66 0.12 -18.76
CA THR A 204 -5.57 0.63 -17.74
C THR A 204 -6.04 2.00 -18.15
N CYS A 205 -7.35 2.21 -18.23
CA CYS A 205 -7.93 3.48 -18.67
C CYS A 205 -9.04 3.96 -17.74
N ILE A 206 -9.27 5.27 -17.73
CA ILE A 206 -10.27 5.92 -16.87
C ILE A 206 -11.68 5.44 -17.23
N ASP A 207 -11.98 5.30 -18.52
CA ASP A 207 -13.29 4.88 -19.00
C ASP A 207 -13.63 3.44 -18.62
N ALA A 208 -12.66 2.53 -18.74
CA ALA A 208 -12.81 1.14 -18.30
C ALA A 208 -13.17 1.06 -16.81
N THR A 209 -12.46 1.84 -15.98
CA THR A 209 -12.71 1.90 -14.54
C THR A 209 -14.05 2.57 -14.22
N ALA A 210 -14.42 3.64 -14.93
CA ALA A 210 -15.70 4.33 -14.72
C ALA A 210 -16.91 3.43 -15.02
N THR A 211 -16.85 2.65 -16.10
CA THR A 211 -17.90 1.67 -16.43
C THR A 211 -17.98 0.58 -15.37
N PHE A 212 -16.85 0.05 -14.90
CA PHE A 212 -16.81 -0.96 -13.85
C PHE A 212 -17.35 -0.46 -12.51
N ILE A 213 -17.03 0.78 -12.11
CA ILE A 213 -17.59 1.40 -10.90
C ILE A 213 -19.11 1.47 -11.03
N SER A 214 -19.63 1.89 -12.20
CA SER A 214 -21.07 1.99 -12.44
C SER A 214 -21.78 0.64 -12.29
N ALA A 215 -21.19 -0.43 -12.83
CA ALA A 215 -21.66 -1.80 -12.65
C ALA A 215 -21.62 -2.24 -11.18
N SER A 216 -20.49 -1.99 -10.50
CA SER A 216 -20.29 -2.36 -9.10
C SER A 216 -21.28 -1.66 -8.18
N MET A 217 -21.65 -0.40 -8.46
CA MET A 217 -22.66 0.33 -7.68
C MET A 217 -24.04 -0.33 -7.70
N LEU A 218 -24.42 -1.01 -8.78
CA LEU A 218 -25.70 -1.72 -8.89
C LEU A 218 -25.72 -3.03 -8.09
N ALA A 219 -24.55 -3.59 -7.80
CA ALA A 219 -24.38 -4.81 -7.01
C ALA A 219 -23.91 -4.54 -5.56
N ALA A 220 -23.47 -3.31 -5.26
CA ALA A 220 -22.93 -2.95 -3.97
C ALA A 220 -23.99 -3.07 -2.88
N GLN A 221 -23.57 -3.59 -1.73
CA GLN A 221 -24.42 -3.58 -0.54
C GLN A 221 -24.63 -2.12 -0.10
N GLU A 222 -25.88 -1.72 0.09
CA GLU A 222 -26.19 -0.48 0.80
C GLU A 222 -25.78 -0.64 2.27
N ILE A 223 -24.78 0.14 2.69
CA ILE A 223 -24.36 0.23 4.08
C ILE A 223 -24.93 1.52 4.65
N ASP A 224 -25.80 1.38 5.64
CA ASP A 224 -26.20 2.52 6.46
C ASP A 224 -25.01 2.94 7.35
N TYR A 225 -24.32 4.02 6.96
CA TYR A 225 -23.24 4.60 7.75
C TYR A 225 -23.71 5.34 9.00
N THR A 226 -25.02 5.54 9.17
CA THR A 226 -25.58 6.15 10.38
C THR A 226 -25.90 5.11 11.44
N ARG A 227 -25.89 3.81 11.12
CA ARG A 227 -26.22 2.72 12.05
C ARG A 227 -25.32 2.70 13.31
N ALA A 228 -25.79 2.02 14.34
CA ALA A 228 -25.01 1.81 15.55
C ALA A 228 -23.68 1.06 15.26
N PRO A 229 -22.54 1.48 15.86
CA PRO A 229 -21.24 0.88 15.56
C PRO A 229 -21.08 -0.52 16.16
N LYS A 230 -20.39 -1.43 15.48
CA LYS A 230 -19.92 -2.69 16.10
C LYS A 230 -18.59 -2.43 16.80
N ILE A 231 -18.42 -3.03 17.97
CA ILE A 231 -17.25 -2.81 18.84
C ILE A 231 -16.53 -4.14 19.08
N ASN A 232 -15.21 -4.13 18.88
CA ASN A 232 -14.30 -5.11 19.45
C ASN A 232 -13.45 -4.44 20.55
N VAL A 233 -13.30 -5.12 21.69
CA VAL A 233 -12.64 -4.59 22.89
C VAL A 233 -11.41 -5.43 23.19
N GLU A 234 -10.29 -4.77 23.47
CA GLU A 234 -9.01 -5.41 23.77
C GLU A 234 -8.36 -4.68 24.95
N ILE A 235 -8.06 -5.39 26.04
CA ILE A 235 -7.28 -4.83 27.15
C ILE A 235 -5.81 -4.97 26.77
N LEU A 236 -5.15 -3.85 26.52
CA LEU A 236 -3.77 -3.83 26.04
C LEU A 236 -2.76 -3.96 27.19
N HIS A 237 -3.02 -3.28 28.31
CA HIS A 237 -2.10 -3.27 29.44
C HIS A 237 -2.84 -2.93 30.75
N VAL A 238 -2.34 -3.45 31.87
CA VAL A 238 -2.85 -3.20 33.22
C VAL A 238 -1.66 -2.97 34.15
N SER A 239 -1.64 -1.82 34.83
CA SER A 239 -0.60 -1.43 35.79
C SER A 239 -1.17 -1.43 37.22
N MET A 240 -0.47 -0.78 38.17
CA MET A 240 -0.95 -0.61 39.54
C MET A 240 -2.14 0.37 39.65
N ASP A 241 -2.12 1.42 38.85
CA ASP A 241 -3.02 2.57 38.98
C ASP A 241 -3.68 2.97 37.66
N SER A 242 -3.48 2.19 36.60
CA SER A 242 -3.98 2.49 35.28
C SER A 242 -4.20 1.23 34.44
N ALA A 243 -4.98 1.38 33.38
CA ALA A 243 -5.14 0.36 32.35
C ALA A 243 -5.34 1.02 30.99
N ILE A 244 -4.88 0.36 29.93
CA ILE A 244 -5.04 0.80 28.55
C ILE A 244 -5.96 -0.19 27.85
N VAL A 245 -7.06 0.31 27.30
CA VAL A 245 -8.05 -0.51 26.57
C VAL A 245 -8.24 0.07 25.19
N LYS A 246 -8.16 -0.80 24.18
CA LYS A 246 -8.37 -0.48 22.78
C LYS A 246 -9.79 -0.88 22.34
N LEU A 247 -10.46 0.04 21.66
CA LEU A 247 -11.71 -0.19 20.95
C LEU A 247 -11.45 -0.17 19.45
N LYS A 248 -11.87 -1.21 18.73
CA LYS A 248 -11.89 -1.27 17.26
C LYS A 248 -13.34 -1.26 16.77
N LEU A 249 -13.64 -0.35 15.86
CA LEU A 249 -14.99 -0.02 15.40
C LEU A 249 -15.11 -0.22 13.88
N ASP A 250 -16.29 -0.62 13.41
CA ASP A 250 -16.55 -0.84 11.98
C ASP A 250 -17.05 0.40 11.23
N VAL A 251 -17.43 1.45 11.96
CA VAL A 251 -17.79 2.77 11.43
C VAL A 251 -17.16 3.86 12.27
N ARG A 252 -16.91 5.01 11.66
CA ARG A 252 -16.29 6.16 12.33
C ARG A 252 -17.18 6.67 13.48
N SER A 253 -16.63 6.67 14.69
CA SER A 253 -17.41 6.89 15.93
C SER A 253 -16.52 7.50 17.01
N THR A 254 -17.12 8.05 18.08
CA THR A 254 -16.41 8.25 19.36
C THR A 254 -16.54 7.01 20.24
N GLY A 255 -15.65 6.86 21.22
CA GLY A 255 -15.63 5.71 22.13
C GLY A 255 -15.52 6.14 23.59
N ALA A 256 -16.09 5.35 24.50
CA ALA A 256 -15.98 5.54 25.95
C ALA A 256 -15.97 4.21 26.68
N LEU A 257 -15.42 4.19 27.89
CA LEU A 257 -15.53 3.08 28.83
C LEU A 257 -16.30 3.53 30.05
N PHE A 258 -17.23 2.69 30.50
CA PHE A 258 -17.99 2.89 31.72
C PHE A 258 -17.57 1.82 32.72
N TYR A 259 -16.99 2.23 33.84
CA TYR A 259 -16.28 1.34 34.73
C TYR A 259 -16.55 1.62 36.22
N GLY A 260 -16.21 0.64 37.06
CA GLY A 260 -16.32 0.70 38.51
C GLY A 260 -15.72 -0.53 39.20
N THR A 261 -15.75 -0.58 40.53
CA THR A 261 -15.21 -1.70 41.33
C THR A 261 -16.27 -2.75 41.69
N SER A 262 -17.49 -2.62 41.16
CA SER A 262 -18.59 -3.57 41.32
C SER A 262 -19.18 -3.87 39.95
N GLU A 263 -19.45 -5.14 39.66
CA GLU A 263 -20.09 -5.56 38.40
C GLU A 263 -21.40 -4.83 38.10
N SER A 264 -22.13 -4.43 39.14
CA SER A 264 -23.43 -3.75 39.03
C SER A 264 -23.37 -2.22 39.08
N VAL A 265 -22.20 -1.62 39.34
CA VAL A 265 -22.07 -0.16 39.53
C VAL A 265 -20.91 0.35 38.67
N LEU A 266 -21.23 0.73 37.44
CA LEU A 266 -20.29 1.19 36.40
C LEU A 266 -20.51 2.66 36.06
N ASN A 267 -20.35 3.52 37.06
CA ASN A 267 -20.74 4.94 37.01
C ASN A 267 -19.57 5.90 36.70
N THR A 268 -18.36 5.40 36.52
CA THR A 268 -17.20 6.22 36.14
C THR A 268 -16.99 6.11 34.64
N THR A 269 -16.64 7.21 33.97
CA THR A 269 -16.45 7.24 32.51
C THR A 269 -15.01 7.61 32.16
N ALA A 270 -14.41 6.87 31.23
CA ALA A 270 -13.14 7.21 30.59
C ALA A 270 -13.33 7.38 29.09
N THR A 271 -12.64 8.35 28.47
CA THR A 271 -12.69 8.64 27.03
C THR A 271 -11.27 8.78 26.48
N PRO A 272 -11.05 8.66 25.16
CA PRO A 272 -9.73 8.86 24.56
C PRO A 272 -9.22 10.29 24.79
N ASP A 273 -7.91 10.44 25.00
CA ASP A 273 -7.29 11.75 25.31
C ASP A 273 -7.53 12.80 24.21
N ASN A 274 -7.61 12.40 22.93
CA ASN A 274 -7.90 13.31 21.81
C ASN A 274 -9.41 13.51 21.57
N ASN A 275 -10.24 12.59 22.08
CA ASN A 275 -11.68 12.49 21.87
C ASN A 275 -12.16 12.73 20.41
N VAL A 276 -11.36 12.32 19.41
CA VAL A 276 -11.70 12.50 17.99
C VAL A 276 -12.40 11.26 17.45
N ALA A 277 -13.45 11.45 16.65
CA ALA A 277 -14.12 10.34 15.99
C ALA A 277 -13.18 9.58 15.03
N ALA A 278 -13.02 8.28 15.27
CA ALA A 278 -12.12 7.37 14.56
C ALA A 278 -12.70 5.95 14.53
N ILE A 279 -12.03 5.04 13.83
CA ILE A 279 -12.36 3.60 13.83
C ILE A 279 -11.57 2.81 14.87
N GLU A 280 -10.56 3.43 15.49
CA GLU A 280 -9.81 2.85 16.60
C GLU A 280 -9.63 3.91 17.70
N HIS A 281 -9.74 3.47 18.95
CA HIS A 281 -9.58 4.32 20.13
C HIS A 281 -8.74 3.61 21.19
N GLU A 282 -7.74 4.30 21.72
CA GLU A 282 -7.01 3.87 22.91
C GLU A 282 -7.47 4.73 24.09
N ILE A 283 -8.03 4.08 25.10
CA ILE A 283 -8.61 4.73 26.28
C ILE A 283 -7.79 4.34 27.50
N ILE A 284 -7.26 5.34 28.18
CA ILE A 284 -6.42 5.16 29.37
C ILE A 284 -7.28 5.43 30.60
N LEU A 285 -7.51 4.39 31.41
CA LEU A 285 -8.07 4.53 32.75
C LEU A 285 -6.93 4.93 33.70
N ARG A 286 -7.12 5.99 34.48
CA ARG A 286 -6.08 6.58 35.35
C ARG A 286 -6.56 6.62 36.81
N GLY A 287 -5.62 6.67 37.76
CA GLY A 287 -5.91 6.85 39.19
C GLY A 287 -6.68 5.69 39.82
N LEU A 288 -6.47 4.48 39.30
CA LEU A 288 -7.02 3.24 39.83
C LEU A 288 -6.31 2.88 41.15
N LYS A 289 -6.99 2.10 41.99
CA LYS A 289 -6.41 1.58 43.24
C LYS A 289 -5.62 0.31 42.94
N ASN A 290 -4.46 0.15 43.58
CA ASN A 290 -3.65 -1.07 43.49
C ASN A 290 -4.42 -2.31 43.95
N GLY A 291 -4.13 -3.46 43.33
CA GLY A 291 -4.70 -4.76 43.72
C GLY A 291 -6.21 -4.87 43.59
N THR A 292 -6.86 -3.96 42.86
CA THR A 292 -8.31 -3.80 42.83
C THR A 292 -8.85 -4.28 41.50
N THR A 293 -9.89 -5.12 41.56
CA THR A 293 -10.63 -5.51 40.36
C THR A 293 -11.57 -4.41 39.91
N TYR A 294 -11.45 -4.04 38.64
CA TYR A 294 -12.35 -3.14 37.95
C TYR A 294 -13.15 -3.91 36.91
N TYR A 295 -14.40 -3.51 36.77
CA TYR A 295 -15.35 -4.00 35.79
C TYR A 295 -15.70 -2.87 34.84
N PHE A 296 -15.94 -3.16 33.57
CA PHE A 296 -16.33 -2.14 32.59
C PHE A 296 -17.14 -2.68 31.42
N PHE A 297 -17.85 -1.79 30.73
CA PHE A 297 -18.35 -2.01 29.37
C PHE A 297 -17.91 -0.86 28.47
N ALA A 298 -17.85 -1.12 27.16
CA ALA A 298 -17.48 -0.12 26.17
C ALA A 298 -18.73 0.49 25.52
N GLY A 299 -18.74 1.79 25.29
CA GLY A 299 -19.74 2.48 24.47
C GLY A 299 -19.10 3.07 23.21
N ALA A 300 -19.80 2.99 22.08
CA ALA A 300 -19.44 3.69 20.86
C ALA A 300 -20.63 4.45 20.28
N PHE A 301 -20.38 5.66 19.82
CA PHE A 301 -21.40 6.60 19.33
C PHE A 301 -21.07 7.00 17.90
N ASN A 302 -21.99 6.73 16.96
CA ASN A 302 -21.76 6.99 15.56
C ASN A 302 -21.52 8.49 15.30
N ALA A 303 -20.50 8.82 14.48
CA ALA A 303 -20.12 10.22 14.24
C ALA A 303 -21.10 11.00 13.35
N LEU A 304 -21.93 10.32 12.56
CA LEU A 304 -22.93 10.92 11.68
C LEU A 304 -24.31 11.02 12.34
N ASN A 305 -24.60 10.14 13.31
CA ASN A 305 -25.83 10.17 14.10
C ASN A 305 -25.56 9.63 15.51
N GLU A 306 -25.30 10.53 16.46
CA GLU A 306 -24.92 10.20 17.84
C GLU A 306 -25.98 9.38 18.61
N ASN A 307 -27.25 9.42 18.19
CA ASN A 307 -28.32 8.60 18.78
C ASN A 307 -28.13 7.11 18.49
N ASN A 308 -27.39 6.78 17.43
CA ASN A 308 -27.07 5.41 17.07
C ASN A 308 -25.77 5.00 17.78
N MET A 309 -25.94 4.34 18.92
CA MET A 309 -24.86 3.88 19.78
C MET A 309 -24.92 2.38 20.03
N THR A 310 -23.80 1.81 20.45
CA THR A 310 -23.72 0.42 20.91
C THR A 310 -22.99 0.39 22.25
N SER A 311 -23.52 -0.42 23.16
CA SER A 311 -22.83 -0.84 24.38
C SER A 311 -22.35 -2.27 24.20
N LYS A 312 -21.07 -2.51 24.48
CA LYS A 312 -20.43 -3.81 24.35
C LYS A 312 -19.97 -4.30 25.71
N TYR A 313 -20.48 -5.47 26.08
CA TYR A 313 -20.11 -6.24 27.26
C TYR A 313 -19.24 -7.44 26.83
N LEU A 314 -18.60 -8.11 27.79
CA LEU A 314 -17.89 -9.37 27.51
C LEU A 314 -18.89 -10.42 27.01
N VAL A 315 -20.06 -10.47 27.65
CA VAL A 315 -21.22 -11.25 27.22
C VAL A 315 -22.44 -10.34 27.15
N ASP A 316 -22.85 -9.98 25.93
CA ASP A 316 -23.92 -9.00 25.71
C ASP A 316 -25.30 -9.48 26.20
N SER A 317 -25.60 -10.78 26.07
CA SER A 317 -26.91 -11.34 26.45
C SER A 317 -27.20 -11.30 27.95
N THR A 318 -26.17 -11.35 28.77
CA THR A 318 -26.24 -11.28 30.24
C THR A 318 -25.75 -9.94 30.79
N GLN A 319 -25.30 -9.03 29.93
CA GLN A 319 -24.63 -7.78 30.29
C GLN A 319 -23.46 -8.01 31.27
N THR A 320 -22.71 -9.11 31.09
CA THR A 320 -21.55 -9.41 31.93
C THR A 320 -20.39 -8.49 31.53
N PRO A 321 -19.90 -7.61 32.42
CA PRO A 321 -18.85 -6.66 32.08
C PRO A 321 -17.51 -7.36 31.82
N PHE A 322 -16.64 -6.68 31.07
CA PHE A 322 -15.22 -6.99 31.06
C PHE A 322 -14.63 -6.71 32.43
N SER A 323 -13.52 -7.36 32.77
CA SER A 323 -12.82 -7.08 34.02
C SER A 323 -11.31 -7.21 33.89
N PHE A 324 -10.61 -6.51 34.76
CA PHE A 324 -9.18 -6.66 35.00
C PHE A 324 -8.87 -6.34 36.46
N THR A 325 -7.73 -6.82 36.95
CA THR A 325 -7.25 -6.52 38.30
C THR A 325 -5.93 -5.78 38.20
N THR A 326 -5.86 -4.59 38.79
CA THR A 326 -4.63 -3.82 38.86
C THR A 326 -3.57 -4.54 39.69
N LEU A 327 -2.31 -4.28 39.38
CA LEU A 327 -1.19 -4.88 40.12
C LEU A 327 -1.14 -4.33 41.56
N ASN A 328 -0.73 -5.17 42.52
CA ASN A 328 -0.53 -4.74 43.91
C ASN A 328 0.71 -3.84 44.03
N THR A 329 1.78 -4.29 43.39
CA THR A 329 3.11 -3.69 43.37
C THR A 329 3.71 -3.92 42.01
N VAL A 330 4.58 -3.02 41.58
CA VAL A 330 5.44 -3.19 40.41
C VAL A 330 6.86 -3.28 40.94
N GLU A 331 7.53 -4.39 40.65
CA GLU A 331 8.94 -4.54 40.98
C GLU A 331 9.79 -3.59 40.13
N SER A 332 10.94 -3.15 40.67
CA SER A 332 11.95 -2.44 39.88
C SER A 332 12.26 -3.23 38.61
N ALA A 333 12.31 -2.55 37.46
CA ALA A 333 12.57 -3.21 36.19
C ALA A 333 14.01 -3.76 36.17
N ILE A 334 14.17 -5.00 35.73
CA ILE A 334 15.50 -5.56 35.45
C ILE A 334 15.78 -5.29 33.97
N ILE A 335 16.74 -4.41 33.66
CA ILE A 335 17.07 -4.06 32.27
C ILE A 335 18.22 -4.94 31.78
N GLU A 336 18.00 -5.68 30.69
CA GLU A 336 18.97 -6.57 30.08
C GLU A 336 19.09 -6.34 28.56
N ASN A 337 20.22 -6.77 27.98
CA ASN A 337 20.43 -6.83 26.52
C ASN A 337 20.19 -5.50 25.78
N VAL A 338 20.62 -4.38 26.38
CA VAL A 338 20.51 -3.06 25.73
C VAL A 338 21.39 -3.02 24.48
N THR A 339 20.79 -2.77 23.32
CA THR A 339 21.51 -2.82 22.04
C THR A 339 20.97 -1.82 21.03
N VAL A 340 21.81 -1.44 20.07
CA VAL A 340 21.45 -0.62 18.91
C VAL A 340 21.38 -1.57 17.71
N CYS A 341 20.19 -1.77 17.16
CA CYS A 341 19.96 -2.74 16.08
C CYS A 341 20.08 -2.13 14.69
N ASN A 342 19.65 -0.87 14.52
CA ASN A 342 19.71 -0.17 13.26
C ASN A 342 20.20 1.26 13.49
N LEU A 343 21.19 1.67 12.73
CA LEU A 343 21.86 2.96 12.90
C LEU A 343 22.08 3.59 11.54
N SER A 344 21.56 4.81 11.39
CA SER A 344 21.79 5.65 10.23
C SER A 344 22.50 6.94 10.64
N ALA A 345 22.78 7.80 9.67
CA ALA A 345 23.43 9.08 9.92
C ALA A 345 22.63 10.02 10.83
N ASP A 346 21.31 9.86 10.90
CA ASP A 346 20.40 10.78 11.58
C ASP A 346 19.47 10.12 12.60
N SER A 347 19.52 8.79 12.75
CA SER A 347 18.61 8.04 13.61
C SER A 347 19.20 6.73 14.13
N ALA A 348 18.69 6.28 15.27
CA ALA A 348 19.06 5.02 15.89
C ALA A 348 17.82 4.28 16.43
N GLU A 349 17.84 2.95 16.30
CA GLU A 349 16.83 2.03 16.79
C GLU A 349 17.43 1.20 17.92
N ILE A 350 16.87 1.37 19.12
CA ILE A 350 17.45 0.92 20.38
C ILE A 350 16.46 -0.02 21.05
N MET A 351 16.97 -1.15 21.52
CA MET A 351 16.17 -2.23 22.06
C MET A 351 16.75 -2.74 23.36
N TRP A 352 15.89 -3.18 24.26
CA TRP A 352 16.28 -3.87 25.49
C TRP A 352 15.14 -4.76 25.97
N TYR A 353 15.42 -5.58 26.98
CA TYR A 353 14.49 -6.54 27.51
C TYR A 353 14.34 -6.40 29.02
N THR A 354 13.11 -6.53 29.52
CA THR A 354 12.78 -6.58 30.95
C THR A 354 12.11 -7.93 31.29
N PRO A 355 12.87 -8.93 31.77
CA PRO A 355 12.31 -10.28 32.00
C PRO A 355 11.18 -10.29 33.04
N ASN A 356 11.28 -9.42 34.04
CA ASN A 356 10.44 -9.44 35.23
C ASN A 356 9.09 -8.72 35.09
N GLY A 357 8.82 -8.01 33.99
CA GLY A 357 7.55 -7.31 33.85
C GLY A 357 7.44 -6.49 32.57
N GLU A 358 6.25 -5.93 32.34
CA GLU A 358 6.02 -4.95 31.27
C GLU A 358 6.18 -3.55 31.84
N TYR A 359 7.04 -2.74 31.22
CA TYR A 359 7.38 -1.41 31.73
C TYR A 359 7.36 -0.36 30.62
N GLU A 360 7.18 0.90 31.01
CA GLU A 360 7.37 2.02 30.10
C GLU A 360 8.83 2.10 29.64
N SER A 361 9.03 2.55 28.40
CA SER A 361 10.31 2.79 27.78
C SER A 361 10.62 4.28 27.80
N LYS A 362 11.80 4.68 28.26
CA LYS A 362 12.36 6.02 27.97
C LYS A 362 13.83 5.92 27.60
N ILE A 363 14.31 6.93 26.89
CA ILE A 363 15.71 7.04 26.50
C ILE A 363 16.21 8.47 26.63
N TYR A 364 17.47 8.58 27.02
CA TYR A 364 18.23 9.82 27.21
C TYR A 364 19.52 9.71 26.38
N TRP A 365 19.91 10.76 25.68
CA TRP A 365 21.13 10.73 24.85
C TRP A 365 21.80 12.10 24.71
N ASP A 366 23.11 12.08 24.48
CA ASP A 366 23.97 13.25 24.35
C ASP A 366 25.28 12.87 23.64
N THR A 367 26.03 13.84 23.15
CA THR A 367 27.38 13.71 22.61
C THR A 367 28.48 13.64 23.67
N ILE A 368 28.12 13.88 24.94
CA ILE A 368 28.99 13.82 26.11
C ILE A 368 28.44 12.73 27.05
N PRO A 369 29.29 11.89 27.67
CA PRO A 369 28.83 10.91 28.63
C PRO A 369 28.38 11.57 29.93
N HIS A 370 27.28 11.08 30.50
CA HIS A 370 26.72 11.54 31.78
C HIS A 370 26.44 10.35 32.70
N SER A 371 26.35 10.63 34.01
CA SER A 371 25.99 9.62 35.01
C SER A 371 24.50 9.65 35.36
N GLU A 372 23.84 10.80 35.18
CA GLU A 372 22.44 10.99 35.56
C GLU A 372 21.56 11.32 34.34
N ALA A 373 20.35 10.77 34.31
CA ALA A 373 19.42 10.97 33.19
C ALA A 373 19.09 12.46 32.91
N SER A 374 19.06 13.28 33.97
CA SER A 374 18.72 14.71 33.87
C SER A 374 19.82 15.58 33.23
N GLU A 375 21.04 15.05 33.09
CA GLU A 375 22.18 15.77 32.52
C GLU A 375 22.24 15.67 30.99
N PHE A 376 21.60 14.64 30.41
CA PHE A 376 21.55 14.45 28.97
C PHE A 376 20.78 15.58 28.27
N ALA A 377 21.37 16.13 27.21
CA ALA A 377 20.76 17.19 26.43
C ALA A 377 19.40 16.81 25.80
N TRP A 378 19.19 15.52 25.50
CA TRP A 378 17.98 15.03 24.83
C TRP A 378 17.37 13.82 25.54
N ASN A 379 16.04 13.71 25.46
CA ASN A 379 15.27 12.59 25.98
C ASN A 379 13.97 12.38 25.19
N SER A 380 13.35 11.20 25.35
CA SER A 380 12.09 10.83 24.68
C SER A 380 10.82 11.48 25.26
N GLY A 381 10.95 12.35 26.27
CA GLY A 381 9.84 13.02 26.93
C GLY A 381 9.17 12.18 28.01
N THR A 382 7.94 12.59 28.39
CA THR A 382 7.20 12.02 29.53
C THR A 382 6.31 10.84 29.16
N LYS A 383 6.10 10.58 27.87
CA LYS A 383 5.29 9.45 27.40
C LYS A 383 6.18 8.22 27.20
N ASN A 384 5.56 7.05 27.22
CA ASN A 384 6.20 5.82 26.78
C ASN A 384 6.78 6.00 25.36
N ALA A 385 8.08 5.80 25.24
CA ALA A 385 8.84 5.98 24.00
C ALA A 385 8.81 4.74 23.09
N ASP A 386 8.26 3.63 23.59
CA ASP A 386 8.15 2.41 22.83
C ASP A 386 7.31 2.63 21.56
N ILE A 387 7.72 2.03 20.45
CA ILE A 387 6.99 2.13 19.19
C ILE A 387 5.57 1.54 19.30
N SER A 388 5.36 0.58 20.21
CA SER A 388 4.03 0.02 20.50
C SER A 388 3.12 1.00 21.23
N GLY A 389 3.66 2.05 21.84
CA GLY A 389 2.92 3.03 22.62
C GLY A 389 2.49 2.55 24.02
N ILE A 390 2.67 1.26 24.34
CA ILE A 390 2.26 0.66 25.63
C ILE A 390 3.46 0.04 26.38
N PRO A 391 3.38 -0.10 27.71
CA PRO A 391 4.38 -0.84 28.46
C PRO A 391 4.56 -2.27 27.92
N THR A 392 5.81 -2.72 27.81
CA THR A 392 6.18 -3.98 27.18
C THR A 392 7.35 -4.63 27.92
N LYS A 393 7.57 -5.93 27.70
CA LYS A 393 8.81 -6.60 28.12
C LYS A 393 9.95 -6.37 27.15
N PHE A 394 9.62 -6.29 25.87
CA PHE A 394 10.59 -6.12 24.80
C PHE A 394 10.45 -4.72 24.25
N HIS A 395 11.41 -3.89 24.60
CA HIS A 395 11.38 -2.47 24.36
C HIS A 395 12.01 -2.18 23.00
N TYR A 396 11.34 -1.35 22.22
CA TYR A 396 11.83 -0.90 20.94
C TYR A 396 11.56 0.59 20.76
N VAL A 397 12.63 1.39 20.85
CA VAL A 397 12.58 2.85 20.76
C VAL A 397 13.37 3.33 19.55
N LYS A 398 12.81 4.29 18.82
CA LYS A 398 13.48 4.95 17.70
C LYS A 398 13.74 6.42 18.03
N ILE A 399 15.01 6.84 17.94
CA ILE A 399 15.43 8.24 18.09
C ILE A 399 15.90 8.80 16.74
N GLY A 400 15.73 10.10 16.53
CA GLY A 400 16.07 10.79 15.30
C GLY A 400 16.65 12.20 15.54
N GLY A 401 17.01 12.90 14.47
CA GLY A 401 17.64 14.22 14.54
C GLY A 401 19.11 14.19 14.96
N LEU A 402 19.76 13.05 14.77
CA LEU A 402 21.19 12.86 15.05
C LEU A 402 22.04 13.49 13.95
N LYS A 403 23.32 13.72 14.24
CA LYS A 403 24.30 14.20 13.26
C LYS A 403 25.19 13.06 12.80
N GLU A 404 25.60 13.06 11.53
CA GLU A 404 26.54 12.06 11.01
C GLU A 404 27.90 12.11 11.71
N LYS A 405 28.64 10.98 11.69
CA LYS A 405 29.98 10.82 12.29
C LYS A 405 30.08 11.29 13.74
N THR A 406 28.99 11.25 14.48
CA THR A 406 28.90 11.79 15.84
C THR A 406 28.67 10.63 16.79
N THR A 407 29.52 10.57 17.83
CA THR A 407 29.35 9.60 18.91
C THR A 407 28.33 10.12 19.89
N TYR A 408 27.30 9.32 20.14
CA TYR A 408 26.30 9.56 21.16
C TYR A 408 26.44 8.54 22.28
N TYR A 409 26.39 9.03 23.51
CA TYR A 409 26.20 8.24 24.72
C TYR A 409 24.72 8.25 25.06
N TYR A 410 24.22 7.13 25.58
CA TYR A 410 22.81 7.01 25.88
C TYR A 410 22.55 6.20 27.15
N MET A 411 21.36 6.39 27.70
CA MET A 411 20.84 5.69 28.87
C MET A 411 19.39 5.31 28.58
N VAL A 412 19.02 4.08 28.92
CA VAL A 412 17.63 3.60 28.85
C VAL A 412 17.01 3.58 30.23
N GLU A 413 15.71 3.82 30.32
CA GLU A 413 14.94 3.75 31.56
C GLU A 413 13.71 2.86 31.39
N SER A 414 13.47 2.02 32.40
CA SER A 414 12.22 1.30 32.58
C SER A 414 11.74 1.45 34.01
N ASN A 415 10.59 2.10 34.18
CA ASN A 415 9.95 2.32 35.49
C ASN A 415 10.91 2.89 36.56
N GLY A 416 11.68 3.91 36.21
CA GLY A 416 12.62 4.59 37.12
C GLY A 416 13.93 3.84 37.37
N GLU A 417 14.12 2.64 36.81
CA GLU A 417 15.41 1.97 36.76
C GLU A 417 16.15 2.37 35.49
N PHE A 418 17.47 2.56 35.60
CA PHE A 418 18.30 3.09 34.52
C PHE A 418 19.44 2.15 34.16
N GLN A 419 19.79 2.08 32.88
CA GLN A 419 20.98 1.39 32.40
C GLN A 419 21.75 2.28 31.43
N SER A 420 23.00 2.59 31.77
CA SER A 420 23.93 3.39 30.95
C SER A 420 25.23 2.67 30.61
N VAL A 421 25.35 1.40 30.99
CA VAL A 421 26.49 0.54 30.67
C VAL A 421 26.07 -0.78 30.01
N ASP A 422 26.95 -1.36 29.21
CA ASP A 422 26.79 -2.72 28.69
C ASP A 422 27.11 -3.77 29.76
N ASP A 423 26.94 -5.06 29.44
CA ASP A 423 27.22 -6.18 30.35
C ASP A 423 28.70 -6.27 30.78
N LYS A 424 29.59 -5.51 30.14
CA LYS A 424 31.03 -5.43 30.45
C LYS A 424 31.38 -4.17 31.24
N GLY A 425 30.39 -3.34 31.59
CA GLY A 425 30.57 -2.08 32.31
C GLY A 425 31.06 -0.92 31.45
N ASN A 426 31.08 -1.04 30.13
CA ASN A 426 31.40 0.09 29.24
C ASN A 426 30.17 0.97 29.06
N LEU A 427 30.37 2.29 28.99
CA LEU A 427 29.29 3.21 28.68
C LEU A 427 28.59 2.85 27.36
N LEU A 428 27.27 2.82 27.39
CA LEU A 428 26.43 2.65 26.22
C LEU A 428 26.64 3.83 25.27
N LYS A 429 27.09 3.53 24.06
CA LYS A 429 27.34 4.52 23.02
C LYS A 429 27.25 3.92 21.63
N PHE A 430 27.01 4.78 20.65
CA PHE A 430 27.13 4.45 19.23
C PHE A 430 27.68 5.66 18.47
N THR A 431 28.26 5.43 17.29
CA THR A 431 28.72 6.51 16.40
C THR A 431 27.94 6.42 15.11
N THR A 432 27.17 7.46 14.81
CA THR A 432 26.41 7.51 13.56
C THR A 432 27.35 7.39 12.35
N PRO A 433 26.98 6.60 11.33
CA PRO A 433 27.72 6.56 10.07
C PRO A 433 27.60 7.89 9.32
N VAL A 434 28.31 8.00 8.20
CA VAL A 434 28.00 8.99 7.15
C VAL A 434 26.59 8.78 6.63
N ALA A 435 25.97 9.81 6.07
CA ALA A 435 24.75 9.60 5.28
C ALA A 435 25.02 8.62 4.14
N TRP A 436 24.19 7.58 4.05
CA TRP A 436 24.19 6.66 2.92
C TRP A 436 23.06 7.08 2.02
N TYR A 437 23.37 7.20 0.74
CA TYR A 437 22.42 7.55 -0.29
C TYR A 437 22.22 6.33 -1.18
N ASP A 438 20.98 6.06 -1.52
CA ASP A 438 20.60 4.94 -2.37
C ASP A 438 20.96 5.26 -3.82
N PHE A 439 22.15 4.80 -4.21
CA PHE A 439 22.57 4.74 -5.59
C PHE A 439 22.65 3.28 -6.04
N SER A 440 22.12 3.02 -7.24
CA SER A 440 22.31 1.75 -7.91
C SER A 440 23.26 1.93 -9.09
N VAL A 441 24.27 1.07 -9.21
CA VAL A 441 25.19 1.08 -10.35
C VAL A 441 25.08 -0.26 -11.07
N ARG A 442 24.85 -0.22 -12.39
CA ARG A 442 24.81 -1.41 -13.23
C ARG A 442 25.84 -1.29 -14.32
N THR A 443 26.47 -2.41 -14.61
CA THR A 443 27.58 -2.43 -15.56
C THR A 443 27.46 -3.64 -16.47
N TYR A 444 27.94 -3.50 -17.70
CA TYR A 444 28.24 -4.64 -18.57
C TYR A 444 29.43 -4.29 -19.47
N GLN A 445 30.21 -5.31 -19.78
CA GLN A 445 31.36 -5.19 -20.69
C GLN A 445 30.94 -5.53 -22.12
N TYR A 446 31.50 -4.84 -23.10
CA TYR A 446 31.37 -5.18 -24.51
C TYR A 446 32.62 -4.79 -25.30
N GLU A 447 32.79 -5.33 -26.51
CA GLU A 447 33.89 -4.99 -27.42
C GLU A 447 33.35 -4.14 -28.56
N PHE A 448 34.06 -3.07 -28.93
CA PHE A 448 33.76 -2.28 -30.12
C PHE A 448 35.05 -1.81 -30.79
N GLY A 449 35.20 -2.11 -32.09
CA GLY A 449 36.38 -1.69 -32.85
C GLY A 449 37.71 -2.30 -32.36
N GLY A 450 37.67 -3.45 -31.69
CA GLY A 450 38.85 -4.10 -31.10
C GLY A 450 39.32 -3.49 -29.78
N LEU A 451 38.50 -2.62 -29.16
CA LEU A 451 38.73 -2.08 -27.82
C LEU A 451 37.67 -2.61 -26.85
N ASP A 452 38.08 -2.82 -25.60
CA ASP A 452 37.18 -3.18 -24.50
C ASP A 452 36.45 -1.93 -23.98
N PHE A 453 35.15 -2.06 -23.77
CA PHE A 453 34.29 -1.03 -23.19
C PHE A 453 33.56 -1.53 -21.95
N LEU A 454 33.38 -0.62 -20.99
CA LEU A 454 32.52 -0.82 -19.82
C LEU A 454 31.41 0.23 -19.86
N ASP A 455 30.17 -0.24 -20.02
CA ASP A 455 28.98 0.58 -19.78
C ASP A 455 28.74 0.68 -18.27
N LEU A 456 28.45 1.90 -17.82
CA LEU A 456 28.08 2.25 -16.45
C LEU A 456 26.72 2.96 -16.47
N ASN A 457 25.71 2.38 -15.83
CA ASN A 457 24.43 3.02 -15.56
C ASN A 457 24.33 3.33 -14.05
N ILE A 458 24.38 4.61 -13.71
CA ILE A 458 24.33 5.15 -12.35
C ILE A 458 22.95 5.74 -12.10
N TYR A 459 22.22 5.16 -11.15
CA TYR A 459 20.88 5.57 -10.76
C TYR A 459 20.95 6.30 -9.43
N ASN A 460 20.38 7.50 -9.38
CA ASN A 460 20.11 8.20 -8.15
C ASN A 460 18.67 7.85 -7.71
N ASN A 461 18.53 6.99 -6.70
CA ASN A 461 17.22 6.55 -6.20
C ASN A 461 16.65 7.51 -5.15
N GLU A 462 17.38 8.56 -4.80
CA GLU A 462 16.94 9.59 -3.86
C GLU A 462 15.97 10.59 -4.50
N SER A 463 15.31 11.37 -3.64
CA SER A 463 14.38 12.45 -4.02
C SER A 463 15.07 13.80 -4.25
N TYR A 464 16.39 13.86 -4.20
CA TYR A 464 17.21 15.06 -4.40
C TYR A 464 18.35 14.78 -5.38
N ALA A 465 18.84 15.84 -6.02
CA ALA A 465 19.92 15.76 -7.01
C ALA A 465 21.29 15.77 -6.34
N PHE A 466 22.28 15.15 -7.00
CA PHE A 466 23.67 15.16 -6.58
C PHE A 466 24.55 15.62 -7.73
N ASP A 467 25.61 16.36 -7.42
CA ASP A 467 26.69 16.67 -8.35
C ASP A 467 28.03 16.18 -7.77
N SER A 468 29.11 16.34 -8.53
CA SER A 468 30.47 16.13 -8.01
C SER A 468 30.75 14.72 -7.49
N LEU A 469 30.00 13.72 -7.96
CA LEU A 469 30.15 12.34 -7.55
C LEU A 469 31.41 11.71 -8.16
N THR A 470 31.95 10.71 -7.47
CA THR A 470 33.04 9.87 -7.98
C THR A 470 32.71 8.41 -7.74
N LEU A 471 32.62 7.62 -8.81
CA LEU A 471 32.59 6.17 -8.69
C LEU A 471 34.01 5.66 -8.44
N ARG A 472 34.13 4.57 -7.66
CA ARG A 472 35.40 3.88 -7.45
C ARG A 472 35.24 2.43 -7.90
N LEU A 473 35.97 2.05 -8.95
CA LEU A 473 36.00 0.69 -9.46
C LEU A 473 37.17 -0.04 -8.81
N TYR A 474 36.88 -1.08 -8.03
CA TYR A 474 37.91 -1.81 -7.28
C TYR A 474 38.41 -3.02 -8.07
N VAL A 475 39.72 -3.26 -8.04
CA VAL A 475 40.38 -4.41 -8.67
C VAL A 475 41.51 -4.93 -7.80
N THR A 476 41.81 -6.23 -7.89
CA THR A 476 42.99 -6.83 -7.26
C THR A 476 44.01 -7.17 -8.33
N ALA A 477 45.23 -6.63 -8.21
CA ALA A 477 46.28 -6.79 -9.21
C ALA A 477 47.68 -6.65 -8.58
N LYS A 478 48.70 -7.17 -9.27
CA LYS A 478 50.10 -6.92 -8.93
C LYS A 478 50.51 -5.50 -9.35
N PRO A 479 51.46 -4.86 -8.63
CA PRO A 479 51.95 -3.53 -9.01
C PRO A 479 52.38 -3.44 -10.48
N GLU A 480 53.11 -4.43 -10.98
CA GLU A 480 53.59 -4.43 -12.37
C GLU A 480 52.49 -4.54 -13.43
N GLU A 481 51.30 -5.05 -13.10
CA GLU A 481 50.15 -5.18 -14.02
C GLU A 481 49.42 -3.84 -14.20
N ILE A 482 49.50 -2.96 -13.22
CA ILE A 482 48.86 -1.64 -13.22
C ILE A 482 49.86 -0.54 -13.58
N GLU A 483 51.06 -0.56 -13.01
CA GLU A 483 52.04 0.54 -13.11
C GLU A 483 52.80 0.57 -14.45
N LYS A 484 52.85 -0.56 -15.19
CA LYS A 484 53.57 -0.64 -16.49
C LYS A 484 52.68 -0.42 -17.70
N CYS A 485 51.35 -0.45 -17.55
CA CYS A 485 50.41 -0.20 -18.62
C CYS A 485 50.15 1.31 -18.73
N ALA A 486 50.26 1.88 -19.93
CA ALA A 486 49.74 3.21 -20.21
C ALA A 486 48.21 3.13 -20.28
N PHE A 487 47.57 2.94 -19.12
CA PHE A 487 46.13 2.74 -19.01
C PHE A 487 45.42 4.08 -19.22
N LEU A 488 44.80 4.25 -20.38
CA LEU A 488 43.93 5.38 -20.68
C LEU A 488 42.48 4.92 -20.60
N VAL A 489 41.67 5.65 -19.82
CA VAL A 489 40.22 5.51 -19.84
C VAL A 489 39.62 6.70 -20.57
N ASP A 490 38.91 6.43 -21.64
CA ASP A 490 38.25 7.45 -22.44
C ASP A 490 36.73 7.34 -22.32
N LEU A 491 36.04 8.49 -22.36
CA LEU A 491 34.58 8.54 -22.37
C LEU A 491 34.10 8.55 -23.81
N ASP A 492 33.37 7.53 -24.23
CA ASP A 492 32.77 7.48 -25.57
C ASP A 492 31.36 8.07 -25.57
N ILE A 493 30.47 7.53 -24.73
CA ILE A 493 29.09 7.97 -24.61
C ILE A 493 28.84 8.52 -23.20
N CYS A 494 28.12 9.64 -23.12
CA CYS A 494 27.49 10.10 -21.89
C CYS A 494 26.05 10.53 -22.16
N GLN A 495 25.10 9.92 -21.45
CA GLN A 495 23.67 10.22 -21.55
C GLN A 495 23.08 10.44 -20.16
N ALA A 496 22.44 11.58 -19.95
CA ALA A 496 21.64 11.87 -18.77
C ALA A 496 20.17 11.61 -19.08
N TYR A 497 19.50 10.87 -18.21
CA TYR A 497 18.07 10.60 -18.25
C TYR A 497 17.41 11.41 -17.15
N ASP A 498 16.27 12.05 -17.42
CA ASP A 498 15.49 12.72 -16.38
C ASP A 498 14.53 11.77 -15.64
N GLU A 499 13.79 12.31 -14.66
CA GLU A 499 12.78 11.60 -13.85
C GLU A 499 11.67 10.95 -14.70
N GLY A 500 11.44 11.43 -15.92
CA GLY A 500 10.47 10.87 -16.87
C GLY A 500 11.05 9.80 -17.78
N GLY A 501 12.34 9.49 -17.66
CA GLY A 501 13.07 8.54 -18.49
C GLY A 501 13.52 9.10 -19.85
N PHE A 502 13.38 10.41 -20.10
CA PHE A 502 13.82 11.03 -21.35
C PHE A 502 15.33 11.22 -21.34
N ASN A 503 16.01 10.83 -22.43
CA ASN A 503 17.46 10.90 -22.54
C ASN A 503 17.94 12.16 -23.25
N LYS A 504 19.08 12.70 -22.79
CA LYS A 504 19.85 13.77 -23.45
C LYS A 504 21.34 13.49 -23.30
N PRO A 505 22.19 13.96 -24.23
CA PRO A 505 23.63 13.98 -24.00
C PRO A 505 23.98 14.73 -22.71
N CYS A 506 25.02 14.28 -22.00
CA CYS A 506 25.52 15.01 -20.84
C CYS A 506 26.07 16.39 -21.25
N GLU A 507 25.70 17.43 -20.52
CA GLU A 507 26.19 18.80 -20.77
C GLU A 507 27.70 18.95 -20.45
N THR A 508 28.23 18.05 -19.65
CA THR A 508 29.58 18.04 -19.06
C THR A 508 30.48 16.93 -19.63
N ASP A 509 30.09 16.31 -20.75
CA ASP A 509 30.78 15.16 -21.36
C ASP A 509 32.30 15.39 -21.53
N ARG A 510 32.69 16.58 -21.99
CA ARG A 510 34.09 16.96 -22.18
C ARG A 510 34.87 17.05 -20.87
N GLU A 511 34.26 17.60 -19.82
CA GLU A 511 34.87 17.68 -18.49
C GLU A 511 35.12 16.28 -17.93
N ILE A 512 34.11 15.41 -17.99
CA ILE A 512 34.20 14.03 -17.54
C ILE A 512 35.32 13.30 -18.30
N ARG A 513 35.36 13.45 -19.63
CA ARG A 513 36.40 12.85 -20.48
C ARG A 513 37.81 13.29 -20.06
N ASP A 514 38.01 14.60 -19.86
CA ASP A 514 39.32 15.14 -19.46
C ASP A 514 39.72 14.65 -18.06
N LEU A 515 38.78 14.55 -17.12
CA LEU A 515 39.03 14.02 -15.79
C LEU A 515 39.39 12.52 -15.82
N LEU A 516 38.71 11.72 -16.64
CA LEU A 516 38.98 10.28 -16.80
C LEU A 516 40.35 9.99 -17.39
N ARG A 517 40.75 10.74 -18.42
CA ARG A 517 42.08 10.58 -19.04
C ARG A 517 43.24 10.94 -18.10
N ASN A 518 42.97 11.74 -17.06
CA ASN A 518 43.93 12.10 -16.02
C ASN A 518 43.85 11.20 -14.77
N ALA A 519 42.79 10.40 -14.64
CA ALA A 519 42.61 9.50 -13.51
C ALA A 519 43.65 8.38 -13.53
N LYS A 520 44.23 8.10 -12.36
CA LYS A 520 45.17 7.00 -12.16
C LYS A 520 44.62 6.04 -11.13
N ALA A 521 44.93 4.75 -11.28
CA ALA A 521 44.63 3.77 -10.25
C ALA A 521 45.34 4.14 -8.94
N VAL A 522 44.63 4.03 -7.83
CA VAL A 522 45.12 4.32 -6.49
C VAL A 522 45.27 3.01 -5.73
N LYS A 523 46.50 2.74 -5.27
CA LYS A 523 46.83 1.54 -4.49
C LYS A 523 46.32 1.68 -3.05
N LEU A 524 45.72 0.62 -2.50
CA LEU A 524 45.35 0.53 -1.09
C LEU A 524 46.47 -0.20 -0.34
N GLU A 525 47.39 0.57 0.27
CA GLU A 525 48.64 0.06 0.87
C GLU A 525 48.43 -1.02 1.94
N ASP A 526 47.29 -1.01 2.63
CA ASP A 526 46.92 -1.92 3.71
C ASP A 526 46.32 -3.26 3.22
N THR A 527 46.23 -3.48 1.91
CA THR A 527 45.55 -4.66 1.32
C THR A 527 46.50 -5.70 0.72
N TYR A 528 47.80 -5.63 1.04
CA TYR A 528 48.79 -6.55 0.47
C TYR A 528 48.51 -8.02 0.81
N ASN A 529 48.46 -8.87 -0.21
CA ASN A 529 48.40 -10.32 -0.06
C ASN A 529 49.76 -10.95 -0.39
N ALA A 530 50.46 -11.43 0.64
CA ALA A 530 51.79 -12.03 0.49
C ALA A 530 51.82 -13.35 -0.30
N ALA A 531 50.70 -14.07 -0.40
CA ALA A 531 50.65 -15.33 -1.15
C ALA A 531 50.60 -15.11 -2.67
N THR A 532 49.96 -14.04 -3.12
CA THR A 532 49.76 -13.72 -4.55
C THR A 532 50.62 -12.55 -5.02
N GLY A 533 51.18 -11.76 -4.11
CA GLY A 533 51.93 -10.54 -4.40
C GLY A 533 51.04 -9.38 -4.89
N THR A 534 49.73 -9.42 -4.60
CA THR A 534 48.74 -8.45 -5.12
C THR A 534 48.33 -7.43 -4.07
N TYR A 535 47.86 -6.26 -4.53
CA TYR A 535 47.15 -5.27 -3.74
C TYR A 535 45.73 -5.09 -4.29
N SER A 536 44.82 -4.58 -3.47
CA SER A 536 43.59 -3.95 -3.96
C SER A 536 43.90 -2.52 -4.43
N TRP A 537 43.29 -2.15 -5.53
CA TRP A 537 43.37 -0.85 -6.17
C TRP A 537 41.97 -0.33 -6.37
N TYR A 538 41.81 0.99 -6.49
CA TYR A 538 40.61 1.55 -7.11
C TYR A 538 40.97 2.50 -8.25
N PHE A 539 40.17 2.46 -9.30
CA PHE A 539 40.17 3.45 -10.37
C PHE A 539 39.06 4.47 -10.12
N PRO A 540 39.38 5.78 -9.94
CA PRO A 540 38.36 6.79 -9.77
C PRO A 540 37.72 7.13 -11.12
N VAL A 541 36.39 7.13 -11.16
CA VAL A 541 35.56 7.59 -12.28
C VAL A 541 34.87 8.88 -11.80
N PRO A 542 35.55 10.05 -11.90
CA PRO A 542 34.99 11.33 -11.50
C PRO A 542 33.91 11.77 -12.49
N LEU A 543 32.75 12.16 -11.98
CA LEU A 543 31.65 12.67 -12.80
C LEU A 543 31.73 14.20 -13.00
N GLY A 544 32.77 14.85 -12.47
CA GLY A 544 32.94 16.31 -12.57
C GLY A 544 31.73 17.07 -12.02
N SER A 545 31.40 18.20 -12.64
CA SER A 545 30.23 19.01 -12.26
C SER A 545 28.87 18.42 -12.68
N THR A 546 28.83 17.18 -13.18
CA THR A 546 27.59 16.54 -13.66
C THR A 546 26.59 16.36 -12.52
N THR A 547 25.41 16.94 -12.70
CA THR A 547 24.28 16.71 -11.79
C THR A 547 23.47 15.49 -12.22
N ILE A 548 23.38 14.48 -11.36
CA ILE A 548 22.40 13.40 -11.45
C ILE A 548 21.15 13.84 -10.69
N LYS A 549 20.06 14.09 -11.41
CA LYS A 549 18.78 14.55 -10.82
C LYS A 549 18.18 13.50 -9.89
N ALA A 550 17.23 13.89 -9.05
CA ALA A 550 16.44 12.98 -8.24
C ALA A 550 15.81 11.89 -9.11
N SER A 551 15.70 10.65 -8.62
CA SER A 551 15.01 9.54 -9.31
C SER A 551 15.38 9.41 -10.80
N SER A 552 16.66 9.61 -11.12
CA SER A 552 17.15 9.72 -12.49
C SER A 552 18.39 8.86 -12.73
N ARG A 553 18.88 8.84 -13.98
CA ARG A 553 19.99 7.96 -14.39
C ARG A 553 21.03 8.68 -15.23
N LEU A 554 22.29 8.37 -15.00
CA LEU A 554 23.41 8.71 -15.87
C LEU A 554 23.97 7.43 -16.50
N ARG A 555 24.10 7.39 -17.83
CA ARG A 555 24.81 6.34 -18.55
C ARG A 555 26.15 6.87 -19.05
N MET A 556 27.21 6.10 -18.88
CA MET A 556 28.53 6.36 -19.43
C MET A 556 29.11 5.09 -20.05
N ASP A 557 29.76 5.22 -21.21
CA ASP A 557 30.49 4.12 -21.82
C ASP A 557 31.97 4.48 -21.82
N LEU A 558 32.76 3.66 -21.12
CA LEU A 558 34.19 3.88 -20.90
C LEU A 558 35.00 2.92 -21.78
N GLY A 559 35.83 3.46 -22.67
CA GLY A 559 36.78 2.69 -23.45
C GLY A 559 38.13 2.58 -22.74
N PHE A 560 38.74 1.40 -22.77
CA PHE A 560 40.05 1.13 -22.17
C PHE A 560 41.08 0.88 -23.27
N SER A 561 42.21 1.61 -23.25
CA SER A 561 43.29 1.50 -24.23
C SER A 561 44.68 1.65 -23.64
#